data_AF-A0A0C1D3S9-F1
#
_entry.id   AF-A0A0C1D3S9-F1
#
_cell.length_a   1.000
_cell.length_b   1.000
_cell.length_c   1.000
_cell.angle_alpha   90.00
_cell.angle_beta   90.00
_cell.angle_gamma   90.00
#
_symmetry.space_group_name_H-M   'P 1'
#
loop_
_entity.id
_entity.type
_entity.pdbx_description
1 polymer ?
#
loop_
_entity_poly.entity_id
_entity_poly.type
_entity_poly.pdbx_seq_one_letter_code
_entity_poly.pdbx_strand_id
1 'polypeptide(L)'
;MVRINFSRLGFEEFFNCPFDKLEEEISRFSIRIKLQNNLQTPEARESYRNELDRLTVLKYISQLRKGKLTKEDFSLKVALV
;
A
#
# COMPACT_ATOMS: atom_id res chain seq x y z
N MET A 1 8.43 13.72 -7.50
CA MET A 1 7.84 12.40 -7.19
C MET A 1 6.61 12.67 -6.34
N VAL A 2 5.42 12.25 -6.77
CA VAL A 2 4.17 12.49 -6.01
C VAL A 2 4.14 11.51 -4.85
N ARG A 3 3.95 12.00 -3.62
CA ARG A 3 3.79 11.15 -2.44
C ARG A 3 2.43 10.48 -2.48
N ILE A 4 2.37 9.21 -2.10
CA ILE A 4 1.09 8.50 -1.97
C ILE A 4 0.44 8.95 -0.66
N ASN A 5 -0.78 9.49 -0.74
CA ASN A 5 -1.56 9.81 0.44
C ASN A 5 -2.04 8.51 1.08
N PHE A 6 -1.78 8.34 2.37
CA PHE A 6 -2.20 7.16 3.10
C PHE A 6 -2.69 7.54 4.49
N SER A 7 -3.76 6.92 4.94
CA SER A 7 -4.33 7.20 6.26
C SER A 7 -3.33 6.89 7.37
N ARG A 8 -3.14 7.84 8.30
CA ARG A 8 -2.34 7.61 9.51
C ARG A 8 -2.88 6.43 10.34
N LEU A 9 -4.20 6.31 10.48
CA LEU A 9 -4.84 5.19 11.17
C LEU A 9 -4.55 3.86 10.48
N GLY A 10 -4.65 3.83 9.14
CA GLY A 10 -4.29 2.64 8.37
C GLY A 10 -2.82 2.26 8.54
N PHE A 11 -1.92 3.24 8.58
CA PHE A 11 -0.50 2.98 8.82
C PHE A 11 -0.28 2.33 10.18
N GLU A 12 -0.86 2.88 11.24
CA GLU A 12 -0.73 2.35 12.60
C GLU A 12 -1.30 0.92 12.71
N GLU A 13 -2.42 0.64 12.05
CA GLU A 13 -3.01 -0.71 12.00
C GLU A 13 -2.01 -1.72 11.39
N PHE A 14 -1.48 -1.43 10.20
CA PHE A 14 -0.59 -2.35 9.48
C PHE A 14 0.85 -2.39 10.03
N PHE A 15 1.29 -1.31 10.69
CA PHE A 15 2.58 -1.28 11.35
C PHE A 15 2.59 -2.15 12.61
N ASN A 16 1.50 -2.12 13.39
CA ASN A 16 1.40 -2.84 14.67
C ASN A 16 0.78 -4.24 14.55
N CYS A 17 0.15 -4.60 13.43
CA CYS A 17 -0.43 -5.92 13.26
C CYS A 17 0.64 -7.04 13.19
N PRO A 18 0.27 -8.31 13.42
CA PRO A 18 1.16 -9.45 13.19
C PRO A 18 1.74 -9.44 11.78
N PHE A 19 3.00 -9.82 11.65
CA PHE A 19 3.72 -9.74 10.37
C PHE A 19 3.06 -10.60 9.29
N ASP A 20 2.61 -11.81 9.65
CA ASP A 20 1.92 -12.72 8.73
C ASP A 20 0.63 -12.12 8.16
N LYS A 21 -0.12 -11.39 9.00
CA LYS A 21 -1.35 -10.70 8.59
C LYS A 21 -1.06 -9.60 7.56
N LEU A 22 0.04 -8.86 7.72
CA LEU A 22 0.45 -7.84 6.76
C LEU A 22 0.81 -8.47 5.40
N GLU A 23 1.59 -9.54 5.40
CA GLU A 23 1.99 -10.23 4.16
C GLU A 23 0.81 -10.91 3.47
N GLU A 24 -0.15 -11.45 4.24
CA GLU A 24 -1.40 -11.99 3.71
C GLU A 24 -2.22 -10.91 3.01
N GLU A 25 -2.38 -9.73 3.63
CA GLU A 25 -3.09 -8.61 3.02
C GLU A 25 -2.39 -8.11 1.74
N ILE A 26 -1.06 -7.99 1.76
CA ILE A 26 -0.26 -7.67 0.56
C ILE A 26 -0.52 -8.69 -0.56
N SER A 27 -0.60 -9.98 -0.22
CA SER A 27 -0.87 -11.06 -1.18
C SER A 27 -2.29 -10.97 -1.74
N ARG A 28 -3.30 -10.76 -0.89
CA ARG A 28 -4.70 -10.57 -1.29
C ARG A 28 -4.87 -9.40 -2.24
N PHE A 29 -4.31 -8.24 -1.92
CA PHE A 29 -4.34 -7.07 -2.81
C PHE A 29 -3.61 -7.33 -4.13
N SER A 30 -2.45 -7.98 -4.09
CA SER A 30 -1.71 -8.33 -5.32
C SER A 30 -2.50 -9.26 -6.23
N ILE A 31 -3.21 -10.25 -5.69
CA ILE A 31 -4.07 -11.15 -6.44
C ILE A 31 -5.25 -10.38 -7.04
N ARG A 32 -5.93 -9.55 -6.24
CA ARG A 32 -7.09 -8.77 -6.69
C ARG A 32 -6.74 -7.85 -7.86
N ILE A 33 -5.61 -7.14 -7.77
CA ILE A 33 -5.11 -6.26 -8.83
C ILE A 33 -4.84 -7.05 -10.11
N LYS A 34 -4.25 -8.25 -10.01
CA LYS A 34 -4.02 -9.14 -11.17
C LYS A 34 -5.32 -9.65 -11.80
N LEU A 35 -6.38 -9.81 -11.01
CA LEU A 35 -7.68 -10.30 -11.48
C LEU A 35 -8.56 -9.20 -12.10
N GLN A 36 -8.23 -7.92 -11.90
CA GLN A 36 -8.94 -6.83 -12.55
C GLN A 36 -8.61 -6.76 -14.04
N ASN A 37 -9.50 -7.33 -14.86
CA ASN A 37 -9.36 -7.37 -16.32
C ASN A 37 -10.07 -6.21 -17.04
N ASN A 38 -10.84 -5.38 -16.35
CA ASN A 38 -11.72 -4.40 -17.00
C ASN A 38 -11.51 -2.97 -16.46
N LEU A 39 -10.53 -2.27 -17.03
CA LEU A 39 -10.17 -0.87 -16.74
C LEU A 39 -10.74 0.10 -17.80
N GLN A 40 -11.93 -0.21 -18.34
CA GLN A 40 -12.48 0.52 -19.48
C GLN A 40 -13.03 1.89 -19.09
N THR A 41 -13.58 2.05 -17.88
CA THR A 41 -14.13 3.32 -17.42
C THR A 41 -13.10 4.14 -16.62
N PRO A 42 -13.18 5.49 -16.64
CA PRO A 42 -12.35 6.35 -15.81
C PRO A 42 -12.41 6.00 -14.32
N GLU A 43 -13.59 5.65 -13.80
CA GLU A 43 -13.81 5.30 -12.40
C GLU A 43 -13.13 3.97 -12.04
N ALA A 44 -13.17 2.99 -12.95
CA ALA A 44 -12.46 1.72 -12.75
C ALA A 44 -10.93 1.93 -12.73
N ARG A 45 -10.42 2.83 -13.57
CA ARG A 45 -8.99 3.20 -13.59
C ARG A 45 -8.57 3.91 -12.31
N GLU A 46 -9.42 4.79 -11.78
CA GLU A 46 -9.16 5.50 -10.52
C GLU A 46 -9.19 4.52 -9.34
N SER A 47 -10.20 3.66 -9.26
CA SER A 47 -10.27 2.61 -8.23
C SER A 47 -9.05 1.69 -8.29
N TYR A 48 -8.62 1.29 -9.48
CA TYR A 48 -7.42 0.47 -9.67
C TYR A 48 -6.14 1.17 -9.22
N ARG A 49 -5.99 2.47 -9.55
CA ARG A 49 -4.86 3.28 -9.06
C ARG A 49 -4.86 3.35 -7.54
N ASN A 50 -6.01 3.59 -6.91
CA ASN A 50 -6.13 3.62 -5.46
C ASN A 50 -5.76 2.28 -4.81
N GLU A 51 -6.14 1.15 -5.41
CA GLU A 51 -5.73 -0.18 -4.93
C GLU A 51 -4.23 -0.43 -5.12
N LEU A 52 -3.65 -0.01 -6.25
CA LEU A 52 -2.20 -0.06 -6.49
C LEU A 52 -1.40 0.77 -5.49
N ASP A 53 -1.86 2.00 -5.23
CA ASP A 53 -1.25 2.90 -4.27
C ASP A 53 -1.30 2.29 -2.87
N ARG A 54 -2.46 1.76 -2.46
CA ARG A 54 -2.63 1.05 -1.19
C ARG A 54 -1.67 -0.13 -1.08
N LEU A 55 -1.61 -1.01 -2.08
CA LEU A 55 -0.68 -2.14 -2.10
C LEU A 55 0.78 -1.67 -1.99
N THR A 56 1.12 -0.58 -2.67
CA THR A 56 2.47 -0.02 -2.66
C THR A 56 2.86 0.47 -1.27
N VAL A 57 1.95 1.16 -0.57
CA VAL A 57 2.18 1.57 0.83
C VAL A 57 2.32 0.38 1.77
N LEU A 58 1.49 -0.65 1.65
CA LEU A 58 1.63 -1.86 2.47
C LEU A 58 2.99 -2.54 2.29
N LYS A 59 3.51 -2.58 1.06
CA LYS A 59 4.87 -3.08 0.78
C LYS A 59 5.94 -2.21 1.44
N TYR A 60 5.79 -0.89 1.42
CA TYR A 60 6.72 0.01 2.12
C TYR A 60 6.66 -0.16 3.64
N ILE A 61 5.47 -0.38 4.23
CA ILE A 61 5.32 -0.70 5.64
C ILE A 61 6.03 -2.03 5.97
N SER A 62 5.86 -3.06 5.14
CA SER A 62 6.58 -4.34 5.29
C SER A 62 8.09 -4.16 5.22
N GLN A 63 8.60 -3.38 4.26
CA GLN A 63 10.03 -3.07 4.14
C GLN A 63 10.56 -2.27 5.35
N LEU A 64 9.79 -1.31 5.84
CA LEU A 64 10.12 -0.53 7.03
C LEU A 64 10.24 -1.43 8.27
N ARG A 65 9.27 -2.33 8.48
CA ARG A 65 9.29 -3.31 9.58
C ARG A 65 10.44 -4.31 9.47
N LYS A 66 10.80 -4.70 8.24
CA LYS A 66 11.95 -5.57 7.93
C LYS A 66 13.31 -4.84 8.02
N GLY A 67 13.34 -3.53 8.28
CA GLY A 67 14.56 -2.72 8.30
C GLY A 67 15.20 -2.49 6.93
N LYS A 68 14.50 -2.80 5.84
CA LYS A 68 14.97 -2.60 4.45
C LYS A 68 14.73 -1.19 3.91
N LEU A 69 13.90 -0.42 4.60
CA LEU A 69 13.54 0.95 4.27
C LEU A 69 13.67 1.80 5.53
N THR A 70 14.26 2.99 5.42
CA THR A 70 14.34 3.93 6.54
C THR A 70 13.03 4.70 6.70
N LYS A 71 12.81 5.31 7.88
CA LYS A 71 11.64 6.18 8.10
C LYS A 71 11.68 7.42 7.20
N GLU A 72 12.87 7.92 6.90
CA GLU A 72 13.08 9.07 6.02
C GLU A 72 12.69 8.72 4.58
N ASP A 73 13.19 7.59 4.07
CA ASP A 73 12.84 7.10 2.73
C ASP A 73 11.34 6.78 2.61
N PHE A 74 10.73 6.25 3.67
CA PHE A 74 9.29 6.04 3.72
C PHE A 74 8.54 7.37 3.60
N SER A 75 8.95 8.39 4.36
CA SER A 75 8.31 9.72 4.37
C SER A 75 8.49 10.49 3.05
N LEU A 76 9.52 10.16 2.27
CA LEU A 76 9.70 10.67 0.91
C LEU A 76 8.71 10.05 -0.10
N LYS A 77 8.22 8.84 0.18
CA LYS A 77 7.34 8.07 -0.72
C LYS A 77 5.87 8.17 -0.31
N VAL A 78 5.58 8.27 0.98
CA VAL A 78 4.23 8.23 1.55
C VAL A 78 3.98 9.47 2.40
N ALA A 79 2.85 10.15 2.13
CA ALA A 79 2.34 11.21 2.96
C ALA A 79 1.25 10.63 3.87
N LEU A 80 1.53 10.55 5.17
CA LEU A 80 0.54 10.14 6.16
C LEU A 80 -0.41 11.31 6.44
N VAL A 81 -1.67 11.16 6.03
CA VAL A 81 -2.75 12.15 6.16
C VAL A 81 -3.86 11.66 7.08
#